data_AF-A0A1I0EK33-F1
#
_entry.id   AF-A0A1I0EK33-F1
#
_cell.length_a   1.000
_cell.length_b   1.000
_cell.length_c   1.000
_cell.angle_alpha   90.00
_cell.angle_beta   90.00
_cell.angle_gamma   90.00
#
_symmetry.space_group_name_H-M   'P 1'
#
loop_
_entity.id
_entity.type
_entity.pdbx_description
1 polymer ?
#
loop_
_entity_poly.entity_id
_entity_poly.type
_entity_poly.pdbx_seq_one_letter_code
_entity_poly.pdbx_strand_id
1 'polypeptide(L)'
;MLKQVWKKWKKEKGFTLVELLAVIAILGIILAIAVPAIGNVIDDSKEDAYNANIELILNAARLADVSGDFTDDMTPEALHNAGYLQNIPKNPYDETEFKGTVSKSSGTFSYNAASGESTP
;
A
#
# COMPACT_ATOMS: atom_id res chain seq x y z
N MET A 1 54.01 -23.13 37.89
CA MET A 1 53.48 -21.83 37.43
C MET A 1 52.02 -21.98 36.93
N LEU A 2 51.09 -22.47 37.75
CA LEU A 2 49.71 -22.83 37.30
C LEU A 2 48.58 -22.17 38.13
N LYS A 3 48.89 -21.27 39.07
CA LYS A 3 47.89 -20.71 40.02
C LYS A 3 47.16 -19.45 39.54
N GLN A 4 47.44 -18.93 38.34
CA GLN A 4 46.90 -17.64 37.89
C GLN A 4 45.69 -17.74 36.95
N VAL A 5 45.36 -18.92 36.43
CA VAL A 5 44.26 -19.10 35.45
C VAL A 5 42.88 -19.09 36.11
N TRP A 6 42.77 -19.42 37.41
CA TRP A 6 41.49 -19.59 38.10
C TRP A 6 40.89 -18.30 38.70
N LYS A 7 41.58 -17.14 38.59
CA LYS A 7 41.14 -15.88 39.23
C LYS A 7 40.35 -14.94 38.29
N LYS A 8 39.99 -15.40 37.07
CA LYS A 8 39.36 -14.57 36.04
C LYS A 8 37.89 -14.88 35.74
N TRP A 9 37.19 -15.62 36.60
CA TRP A 9 35.71 -15.63 36.57
C TRP A 9 35.23 -14.36 37.30
N LYS A 10 35.54 -13.21 36.67
CA LYS A 10 35.10 -11.88 37.08
C LYS A 10 33.58 -11.85 36.97
N LYS A 11 32.94 -11.49 38.07
CA LYS A 11 31.55 -11.05 38.22
C LYS A 11 30.95 -10.48 36.93
N GLU A 12 30.29 -11.34 36.15
CA GLU A 12 29.29 -10.92 35.17
C GLU A 12 28.15 -10.30 35.98
N LYS A 13 28.01 -8.97 35.95
CA LYS A 13 26.80 -8.33 36.49
C LYS A 13 25.66 -8.66 35.53
N GLY A 14 25.05 -9.82 35.72
CA GLY A 14 23.89 -10.26 34.97
C GLY A 14 22.76 -9.26 35.10
N PHE A 15 22.13 -8.96 33.96
CA PHE A 15 20.94 -8.14 33.85
C PHE A 15 19.87 -8.60 34.85
N THR A 16 19.28 -7.69 35.61
CA THR A 16 18.24 -8.07 36.56
C THR A 16 16.91 -8.27 35.81
N LEU A 17 16.06 -9.19 36.29
CA LEU A 17 14.72 -9.37 35.72
C LEU A 17 13.88 -8.08 35.79
N VAL A 18 14.14 -7.25 36.81
CA VAL A 18 13.47 -5.95 36.99
C VAL A 18 13.83 -4.97 35.89
N GLU A 19 15.10 -4.90 35.46
CA GLU A 19 15.52 -4.08 34.32
C GLU A 19 14.86 -4.53 33.02
N LEU A 20 14.76 -5.86 32.79
CA LEU A 20 14.08 -6.39 31.61
C LEU A 20 12.59 -6.05 31.63
N LEU A 21 11.96 -6.17 32.81
CA LEU A 21 10.55 -5.87 33.01
C LEU A 21 10.24 -4.38 32.76
N ALA A 22 11.09 -3.47 33.23
CA ALA A 22 10.93 -2.04 32.98
C ALA A 22 11.01 -1.69 31.48
N VAL A 23 11.93 -2.33 30.74
CA VAL A 23 12.09 -2.10 29.29
C VAL A 23 10.86 -2.58 28.51
N ILE A 24 10.38 -3.80 28.76
CA ILE A 24 9.20 -4.33 28.05
C ILE A 24 7.92 -3.55 28.40
N ALA A 25 7.82 -3.01 29.61
CA ALA A 25 6.69 -2.15 30.01
C ALA A 25 6.67 -0.85 29.18
N ILE A 26 7.81 -0.19 29.02
CA ILE A 26 7.94 1.02 28.19
C ILE A 26 7.68 0.68 26.72
N LEU A 27 8.24 -0.42 26.19
CA LEU A 27 7.98 -0.86 24.82
C LEU A 27 6.50 -1.17 24.58
N GLY A 28 5.81 -1.77 25.55
CA GLY A 28 4.37 -2.04 25.46
C GLY A 28 3.53 -0.76 25.32
N ILE A 29 3.86 0.29 26.08
CA ILE A 29 3.18 1.60 25.98
C ILE A 29 3.43 2.23 24.60
N ILE A 30 4.68 2.18 24.10
CA ILE A 30 5.01 2.72 22.77
C ILE A 30 4.25 1.95 21.68
N LEU A 31 4.25 0.62 21.73
CA LEU A 31 3.56 -0.23 20.75
C LEU A 31 2.05 0.02 20.72
N ALA A 32 1.42 0.25 21.88
CA ALA A 32 -0.01 0.53 21.96
C ALA A 32 -0.44 1.77 21.15
N ILE A 33 0.42 2.78 21.05
CA ILE A 33 0.17 4.01 20.27
C ILE A 33 0.69 3.86 18.83
N ALA A 34 1.86 3.25 18.66
CA ALA A 34 2.54 3.17 17.36
C ALA A 34 1.80 2.28 16.36
N VAL A 35 1.26 1.13 16.78
CA VAL A 35 0.59 0.17 15.89
C VAL A 35 -0.65 0.78 15.19
N PRO A 36 -1.64 1.36 15.89
CA PRO A 36 -2.80 1.96 15.22
C PRO A 36 -2.44 3.17 14.36
N ALA A 37 -1.44 3.97 14.77
CA ALA A 37 -0.98 5.12 14.00
C ALA A 37 -0.38 4.71 12.65
N ILE A 38 0.40 3.63 12.60
CA ILE A 38 0.97 3.10 11.34
C ILE A 38 -0.13 2.50 10.46
N GLY A 39 -1.12 1.83 11.05
CA GLY A 39 -2.26 1.27 10.31
C GLY A 39 -3.00 2.34 9.50
N ASN A 40 -3.40 3.43 10.16
CA ASN A 40 -4.12 4.53 9.49
C ASN A 40 -3.31 5.13 8.33
N VAL A 41 -2.00 5.37 8.53
CA VAL A 41 -1.15 5.93 7.46
C VAL A 41 -1.05 4.99 6.26
N ILE A 42 -1.02 3.68 6.49
CA ILE A 42 -1.01 2.70 5.40
C ILE A 42 -2.34 2.72 4.65
N ASP A 43 -3.46 2.78 5.35
CA ASP A 43 -4.79 2.80 4.72
C ASP A 43 -5.01 4.09 3.92
N ASP A 44 -4.63 5.25 4.46
CA ASP A 44 -4.64 6.53 3.75
C ASP A 44 -3.75 6.46 2.48
N SER A 45 -2.55 5.87 2.59
CA SER A 45 -1.64 5.71 1.46
C SER A 45 -2.21 4.77 0.39
N LYS A 46 -2.97 3.75 0.77
CA LYS A 46 -3.66 2.85 -0.17
C LYS A 46 -4.80 3.57 -0.88
N GLU A 47 -5.58 4.38 -0.17
CA GLU A 47 -6.66 5.16 -0.76
C GLU A 47 -6.12 6.19 -1.76
N ASP A 48 -5.05 6.91 -1.40
CA ASP A 48 -4.36 7.84 -2.29
C ASP A 48 -3.82 7.14 -3.54
N ALA A 49 -3.18 5.98 -3.39
CA ALA A 49 -2.67 5.19 -4.50
C ALA A 49 -3.81 4.65 -5.40
N TYR A 50 -4.92 4.22 -4.80
CA TYR A 50 -6.11 3.76 -5.53
C TYR A 50 -6.69 4.88 -6.39
N ASN A 51 -6.88 6.07 -5.80
CA ASN A 51 -7.39 7.25 -6.50
C ASN A 51 -6.44 7.73 -7.61
N ALA A 52 -5.13 7.71 -7.35
CA ALA A 52 -4.12 8.06 -8.36
C ALA A 52 -4.12 7.09 -9.56
N ASN A 53 -4.31 5.79 -9.31
CA ASN A 53 -4.40 4.77 -10.36
C ASN A 53 -5.67 4.95 -11.20
N ILE A 54 -6.82 5.23 -10.56
CA ILE A 54 -8.05 5.58 -11.28
C ILE A 54 -7.84 6.82 -12.14
N GLU A 55 -7.24 7.88 -11.60
CA GLU A 55 -6.99 9.11 -12.35
C GLU A 55 -6.07 8.86 -13.54
N LEU A 56 -5.08 7.96 -13.42
CA LEU A 56 -4.23 7.53 -14.53
C LEU A 56 -5.05 6.82 -15.63
N ILE A 57 -5.98 5.94 -15.26
CA ILE A 57 -6.88 5.25 -16.20
C ILE A 57 -7.83 6.26 -16.86
N LEU A 58 -8.41 7.21 -16.10
CA LEU A 58 -9.28 8.26 -16.63
C LEU A 58 -8.53 9.17 -17.62
N ASN A 59 -7.27 9.52 -17.33
CA ASN A 59 -6.46 10.31 -18.24
C ASN A 59 -6.15 9.56 -19.54
N ALA A 60 -5.91 8.25 -19.48
CA ALA A 60 -5.78 7.43 -20.68
C ALA A 60 -7.08 7.41 -21.52
N ALA A 61 -8.23 7.29 -20.87
CA ALA A 61 -9.54 7.38 -21.53
C ALA A 61 -9.79 8.75 -22.18
N ARG A 62 -9.46 9.85 -21.48
CA ARG A 62 -9.53 11.21 -22.04
C ARG A 62 -8.64 11.36 -23.28
N LEU A 63 -7.44 10.77 -23.27
CA LEU A 63 -6.54 10.80 -24.41
C LEU A 63 -7.09 9.97 -25.59
N ALA A 64 -7.69 8.82 -25.31
CA ALA A 64 -8.38 8.01 -26.32
C ALA A 64 -9.56 8.76 -26.95
N ASP A 65 -10.30 9.54 -26.16
CA ASP A 65 -11.45 10.32 -26.63
C ASP A 65 -11.04 11.46 -27.54
N VAL A 66 -9.98 12.18 -27.18
CA VAL A 66 -9.39 13.22 -28.05
C VAL A 66 -8.89 12.63 -29.38
N SER A 67 -8.40 11.39 -29.35
CA SER A 67 -7.91 10.69 -30.53
C SER A 67 -9.02 10.06 -31.37
N GLY A 68 -10.26 10.02 -30.85
CA GLY A 68 -11.43 9.44 -31.53
C GLY A 68 -11.59 7.93 -31.35
N ASP A 69 -10.77 7.29 -30.50
CA ASP A 69 -10.76 5.84 -30.27
C ASP A 69 -11.58 5.42 -29.04
N PHE A 70 -12.04 6.39 -28.24
CA PHE A 70 -12.83 6.08 -27.06
C PHE A 70 -14.25 5.65 -27.41
N THR A 71 -14.64 4.50 -26.88
CA THR A 71 -16.03 4.03 -26.87
C THR A 71 -16.68 4.37 -25.54
N ASP A 72 -18.00 4.58 -25.52
CA ASP A 72 -18.74 5.03 -24.32
C ASP A 72 -18.49 4.20 -23.06
N ASP A 73 -18.02 2.95 -23.21
CA ASP A 73 -17.42 2.13 -22.16
C ASP A 73 -16.08 1.53 -22.65
N MET A 74 -14.99 1.73 -21.91
CA MET A 74 -13.70 1.06 -22.15
C MET A 74 -13.11 0.52 -20.84
N THR A 75 -12.53 -0.67 -20.90
CA THR A 75 -11.80 -1.24 -19.76
C THR A 75 -10.32 -0.81 -19.77
N PRO A 76 -9.60 -0.87 -18.65
CA PRO A 76 -8.15 -0.66 -18.61
C PRO A 76 -7.39 -1.55 -19.59
N GLU A 77 -7.84 -2.79 -19.81
CA GLU A 77 -7.26 -3.69 -20.82
C GLU A 77 -7.44 -3.14 -22.24
N ALA A 78 -8.63 -2.62 -22.56
CA ALA A 78 -8.89 -2.02 -23.87
C ALA A 78 -8.00 -0.78 -24.10
N LEU A 79 -7.83 0.06 -23.08
CA LEU A 79 -6.96 1.23 -23.13
C LEU A 79 -5.47 0.84 -23.25
N HIS A 80 -5.05 -0.25 -22.61
CA HIS A 80 -3.70 -0.79 -22.77
C HIS A 80 -3.46 -1.30 -24.18
N ASN A 81 -4.37 -2.11 -24.72
CA ASN A 81 -4.26 -2.67 -26.07
C ASN A 81 -4.30 -1.58 -27.15
N ALA A 82 -5.05 -0.49 -26.91
CA ALA A 82 -5.08 0.68 -27.78
C ALA A 82 -3.85 1.60 -27.64
N GLY A 83 -2.93 1.31 -26.70
CA GLY A 83 -1.67 2.03 -26.53
C GLY A 83 -1.75 3.29 -25.65
N TYR A 84 -2.89 3.54 -25.00
CA TYR A 84 -3.09 4.68 -24.10
C TYR A 84 -2.59 4.42 -22.68
N LEU A 85 -2.44 3.14 -22.29
CA LEU A 85 -1.81 2.71 -21.04
C LEU A 85 -0.58 1.84 -21.32
N GLN A 86 0.53 2.12 -20.63
CA GLN A 86 1.73 1.29 -20.73
C GLN A 86 1.57 -0.04 -20.01
N ASN A 87 0.96 -0.03 -18.82
CA ASN A 87 0.62 -1.20 -18.04
C ASN A 87 -0.70 -0.92 -17.31
N ILE A 88 -1.44 -1.98 -16.99
CA ILE A 88 -2.64 -1.86 -16.17
C ILE A 88 -2.19 -1.69 -14.71
N PRO A 89 -2.58 -0.62 -14.01
CA PRO A 89 -2.23 -0.45 -12.61
C PRO A 89 -2.76 -1.59 -11.74
N LYS A 90 -2.14 -1.80 -10.59
CA LYS A 90 -2.61 -2.75 -9.59
C LYS A 90 -3.34 -2.03 -8.46
N ASN A 91 -4.40 -2.65 -8.00
CA ASN A 91 -5.18 -2.21 -6.87
C ASN A 91 -4.37 -2.43 -5.56
N PRO A 92 -4.16 -1.38 -4.74
CA PRO A 92 -3.37 -1.47 -3.52
C PRO A 92 -4.03 -2.26 -2.37
N TYR A 93 -5.29 -2.66 -2.52
CA TYR A 93 -6.04 -3.45 -1.52
C TYR A 93 -5.94 -4.96 -1.73
N ASP A 94 -5.92 -5.43 -2.98
CA ASP A 94 -5.88 -6.86 -3.33
C ASP A 94 -4.74 -7.28 -4.27
N GLU A 95 -3.89 -6.33 -4.68
CA GLU A 95 -2.76 -6.51 -5.60
C GLU A 95 -3.14 -7.02 -7.00
N THR A 96 -4.43 -7.03 -7.35
CA THR A 96 -4.91 -7.41 -8.67
C THR A 96 -4.97 -6.20 -9.61
N GLU A 97 -4.99 -6.44 -10.92
CA GLU A 97 -5.15 -5.36 -11.91
C GLU A 97 -6.57 -4.77 -11.84
N PHE A 98 -6.71 -3.46 -12.11
CA PHE A 98 -8.01 -2.80 -12.24
C PHE A 98 -8.80 -3.39 -13.41
N LYS A 99 -10.07 -3.73 -13.20
CA LYS A 99 -10.94 -4.44 -14.17
C LYS A 99 -12.25 -3.71 -14.46
N GLY A 100 -12.47 -2.56 -13.84
CA GLY A 100 -13.66 -1.76 -14.03
C GLY A 100 -13.76 -1.16 -15.43
N THR A 101 -14.77 -0.33 -15.63
CA THR A 101 -15.00 0.36 -16.90
C THR A 101 -14.92 1.87 -16.72
N VAL A 102 -14.25 2.54 -17.64
CA VAL A 102 -14.37 3.98 -17.79
C VAL A 102 -15.54 4.27 -18.70
N SER A 103 -16.50 5.04 -18.20
CA SER A 103 -17.61 5.54 -18.99
C SER A 103 -17.58 7.06 -19.13
N LYS A 104 -18.14 7.57 -20.23
CA LYS A 104 -18.26 9.01 -20.48
C LYS A 104 -19.73 9.41 -20.51
N SER A 105 -20.10 10.39 -19.68
CA SER A 105 -21.43 10.98 -19.71
C SER A 105 -21.34 12.50 -19.71
N SER A 106 -21.92 13.14 -20.72
CA SER A 106 -21.95 14.60 -20.87
C SER A 106 -20.57 15.29 -20.76
N GLY A 107 -19.51 14.62 -21.22
CA GLY A 107 -18.13 15.13 -21.16
C GLY A 107 -17.36 14.81 -19.88
N THR A 108 -18.01 14.21 -18.88
CA THR A 108 -17.37 13.73 -17.65
C THR A 108 -17.01 12.26 -17.79
N PHE A 109 -15.76 11.92 -17.47
CA PHE A 109 -15.28 10.53 -17.40
C PHE A 109 -15.39 10.03 -15.97
N SER A 110 -15.94 8.83 -15.80
CA SER A 110 -16.10 8.18 -14.51
C SER A 110 -15.59 6.75 -14.60
N TYR A 111 -14.89 6.30 -13.56
CA TYR A 111 -14.49 4.91 -13.42
C TYR A 111 -15.54 4.16 -12.60
N ASN A 112 -16.03 3.04 -13.13
CA ASN A 112 -16.99 2.16 -12.49
C ASN A 112 -16.27 0.86 -12.14
N ALA A 113 -16.04 0.62 -10.86
CA ALA A 113 -15.35 -0.58 -10.38
C ALA A 113 -16.10 -1.85 -10.82
N ALA A 114 -15.34 -2.90 -11.14
CA ALA A 114 -15.92 -4.19 -11.48
C ALA A 114 -16.57 -4.85 -10.27
N SER A 115 -17.54 -5.75 -10.50
CA SER A 115 -18.15 -6.53 -9.43
C SER A 115 -17.08 -7.37 -8.70
N GLY A 116 -16.89 -7.11 -7.41
CA GLY A 116 -15.90 -7.80 -6.58
C GLY A 116 -14.51 -7.18 -6.58
N GLU A 117 -14.33 -6.00 -7.19
CA GLU A 117 -13.12 -5.18 -7.05
C GLU A 117 -13.06 -4.58 -5.64
N SER A 118 -11.90 -4.65 -5.00
CA SER A 118 -11.70 -4.08 -3.67
C SER A 118 -11.65 -2.55 -3.77
N THR A 119 -12.62 -1.86 -3.17
CA THR A 119 -12.63 -0.39 -3.08
C THR A 119 -12.21 0.05 -1.68
N PRO A 120 -11.74 1.30 -1.52
CA PRO A 120 -11.73 1.95 -0.20
C PRO A 120 -13.08 1.84 0.51
#